data_AF-H5YP13-F1
#
_entry.id   AF-H5YP13-F1
#
_cell.length_a   1.000
_cell.length_b   1.000
_cell.length_c   1.000
_cell.angle_alpha   90.00
_cell.angle_beta   90.00
_cell.angle_gamma   90.00
#
_symmetry.space_group_name_H-M   'P 1'
#
loop_
_entity.id
_entity.type
_entity.pdbx_description
1 polymer ?
#
loop_
_entity_poly.entity_id
_entity_poly.type
_entity_poly.pdbx_seq_one_letter_code
_entity_poly.pdbx_strand_id
1 'polypeptide(L)'
;MRFLLRITFWLGLVLVLLPRDKTPESDKLPQIGAADAVQAATAAVSDMTQFCKRQPAACEVGGQAATIIGQRAQDGAKKIYQIINDKKEQLEKTDKKAPDHTGSIALAGEGDTATSEAPRDTLSQDDLALEWRGPAPATAN
;
A
#
# COMPACT_ATOMS: atom_id res chain seq x y z
N MET A 1 15.54 -6.67 -2.86
CA MET A 1 14.52 -7.10 -3.85
C MET A 1 13.26 -6.22 -3.93
N ARG A 2 12.79 -5.54 -2.86
CA ARG A 2 11.56 -4.71 -2.91
C ARG A 2 11.62 -3.51 -3.88
N PHE A 3 12.81 -3.08 -4.27
CA PHE A 3 13.01 -1.98 -5.21
C PHE A 3 12.50 -2.31 -6.61
N LEU A 4 12.79 -3.53 -7.11
CA LEU A 4 12.32 -3.95 -8.43
C LEU A 4 10.80 -4.04 -8.49
N LEU A 5 10.16 -4.59 -7.45
CA LEU A 5 8.69 -4.64 -7.37
C LEU A 5 8.07 -3.25 -7.31
N ARG A 6 8.67 -2.30 -6.57
CA ARG A 6 8.21 -0.92 -6.56
C ARG A 6 8.36 -0.29 -7.93
N ILE A 7 9.53 -0.38 -8.56
CA ILE A 7 9.77 0.21 -9.89
C ILE A 7 8.83 -0.38 -10.93
N THR A 8 8.69 -1.71 -11.01
CA THR A 8 7.83 -2.32 -12.04
C THR A 8 6.36 -2.02 -11.80
N PHE A 9 5.91 -2.01 -10.54
CA PHE A 9 4.55 -1.62 -10.19
C PHE A 9 4.27 -0.15 -10.53
N TRP A 10 5.13 0.77 -10.10
CA TRP A 10 4.95 2.20 -10.34
C TRP A 10 5.09 2.56 -11.82
N LEU A 11 6.06 1.99 -12.54
CA LEU A 11 6.18 2.18 -13.99
C LEU A 11 4.97 1.62 -14.73
N GLY A 12 4.51 0.42 -14.36
CA GLY A 12 3.31 -0.17 -14.95
C GLY A 12 2.07 0.68 -14.72
N LEU A 13 1.86 1.18 -13.49
CA LEU A 13 0.76 2.07 -13.16
C LEU A 13 0.81 3.38 -13.96
N VAL A 14 1.98 4.03 -14.03
CA VAL A 14 2.18 5.25 -14.81
C VAL A 14 1.91 5.01 -16.29
N LEU A 15 2.37 3.89 -16.86
CA LEU A 15 2.11 3.54 -18.26
C LEU A 15 0.61 3.34 -18.56
N VAL A 16 -0.15 2.82 -17.59
CA VAL A 16 -1.60 2.60 -17.71
C VAL A 16 -2.36 3.92 -17.59
N LEU A 17 -1.94 4.82 -16.69
CA LEU A 17 -2.56 6.14 -16.54
C LEU A 17 -2.20 7.11 -17.67
N LEU A 18 -1.10 6.88 -18.39
CA LEU A 18 -0.73 7.72 -19.52
C LEU A 18 -1.76 7.54 -20.67
N PRO A 19 -2.42 8.62 -21.11
CA PRO A 19 -3.26 8.57 -22.29
C PRO A 19 -2.39 8.15 -23.49
N ARG A 20 -2.75 7.03 -24.12
CA ARG A 20 -2.14 6.63 -25.39
C ARG A 20 -2.69 7.56 -26.47
N ASP A 21 -1.93 8.58 -26.84
CA ASP A 21 -2.23 9.39 -28.02
C ASP A 21 -2.20 8.49 -29.26
N LYS A 22 -3.35 8.41 -29.95
CA LYS A 22 -3.42 7.75 -31.27
C LYS A 22 -2.77 8.68 -32.28
N THR A 23 -1.46 8.53 -32.49
CA THR A 23 -0.77 9.20 -33.60
C THR A 23 -0.92 8.36 -34.87
N PRO A 24 -0.95 8.97 -36.07
CA PRO A 24 -1.08 8.24 -37.34
C PRO A 24 0.09 7.27 -37.63
N GLU A 25 1.17 7.35 -36.86
CA GLU A 25 2.29 6.38 -36.87
C GLU A 25 2.00 5.13 -36.01
N SER A 26 0.99 5.17 -35.12
CA SER A 26 0.58 4.02 -34.31
C SER A 26 -0.09 2.91 -35.13
N ASP A 27 -0.54 3.21 -36.36
CA ASP A 27 -1.07 2.22 -37.31
C ASP A 27 0.03 1.42 -38.02
N LYS A 28 1.29 1.86 -37.97
CA LYS A 28 2.44 1.13 -38.52
C LYS A 28 3.17 0.26 -37.50
N LEU A 29 2.95 0.50 -36.20
CA LEU A 29 3.47 -0.34 -35.13
C LEU A 29 2.52 -1.54 -34.93
N PRO A 30 3.03 -2.74 -34.62
CA PRO A 30 2.18 -3.87 -34.26
C PRO A 30 1.27 -3.44 -33.10
N GLN A 31 -0.03 -3.34 -33.40
CA GLN A 31 -1.06 -3.04 -32.41
C GLN A 31 -1.21 -4.26 -31.50
N ILE A 32 -0.35 -4.37 -30.49
CA ILE A 32 -0.47 -5.41 -29.48
C ILE A 32 -1.76 -5.12 -28.72
N GLY A 33 -2.78 -5.94 -28.96
CA GLY A 33 -4.07 -5.81 -28.30
C GLY A 33 -3.95 -6.14 -26.82
N ALA A 34 -4.93 -5.69 -26.02
CA ALA A 34 -5.06 -6.13 -24.63
C ALA A 34 -5.17 -7.66 -24.54
N ALA A 35 -5.83 -8.29 -25.52
CA ALA A 35 -5.94 -9.74 -25.63
C ALA A 35 -4.57 -10.41 -25.84
N ASP A 36 -3.71 -9.87 -26.72
CA ASP A 36 -2.37 -10.41 -26.98
C ASP A 36 -1.46 -10.27 -25.75
N ALA A 37 -1.55 -9.14 -25.04
CA ALA A 37 -0.81 -8.93 -23.81
C ALA A 37 -1.24 -9.90 -22.70
N VAL A 38 -2.55 -10.16 -22.57
CA VAL A 38 -3.07 -11.16 -21.63
C VAL A 38 -2.62 -12.56 -22.03
N GLN A 39 -2.66 -12.92 -23.31
CA GLN A 39 -2.16 -14.21 -23.80
C GLN A 39 -0.66 -14.40 -23.52
N ALA A 40 0.16 -13.38 -23.74
CA ALA A 40 1.59 -13.43 -23.44
C ALA A 40 1.84 -13.57 -21.92
N ALA A 41 1.08 -12.86 -21.10
CA ALA A 41 1.18 -12.98 -19.64
C ALA A 41 0.79 -14.38 -19.16
N THR A 42 -0.29 -14.96 -19.67
CA THR A 42 -0.70 -16.32 -19.30
C THR A 42 0.29 -17.38 -19.78
N ALA A 43 0.93 -17.18 -20.94
CA ALA A 43 2.03 -18.04 -21.39
C ALA A 43 3.22 -17.99 -20.42
N ALA A 44 3.63 -16.81 -19.95
CA ALA A 44 4.69 -16.69 -18.95
C ALA A 44 4.32 -17.36 -17.61
N VAL A 45 3.05 -17.30 -17.20
CA VAL A 45 2.56 -18.03 -16.02
C VAL A 45 2.62 -19.54 -16.26
N SER A 46 2.31 -20.02 -17.47
CA SER A 46 2.49 -21.43 -17.83
C SER A 46 3.95 -21.88 -17.65
N ASP A 47 4.92 -21.04 -18.04
CA ASP A 47 6.34 -21.34 -17.81
C ASP A 47 6.70 -21.37 -16.32
N MET A 48 6.10 -20.50 -15.50
CA MET A 48 6.25 -20.58 -14.03
C MET A 48 5.77 -21.91 -13.47
N THR A 49 4.69 -22.49 -14.00
CA THR A 49 4.22 -23.82 -13.55
C THR A 49 5.21 -24.94 -13.85
N GLN A 50 6.07 -24.76 -14.87
CA GLN A 50 7.12 -25.71 -15.19
C GLN A 50 8.22 -25.75 -14.10
N PHE A 51 8.46 -24.63 -13.40
CA PHE A 51 9.33 -24.61 -12.22
C PHE A 51 8.75 -25.44 -11.08
N CYS A 52 7.42 -25.45 -10.90
CA CYS A 52 6.77 -26.28 -9.89
C CYS A 52 6.96 -27.79 -10.13
N LYS A 53 7.03 -28.23 -11.40
CA LYS A 53 7.35 -29.63 -11.74
C LYS A 53 8.81 -29.99 -11.41
N ARG A 54 9.74 -29.03 -11.52
CA ARG A 54 11.18 -29.25 -11.24
C ARG A 54 11.56 -29.06 -9.77
N GLN A 55 10.87 -28.19 -9.04
CA GLN A 55 11.10 -27.92 -7.62
C GLN A 55 9.76 -27.79 -6.87
N PRO A 56 9.18 -28.90 -6.38
CA PRO A 56 7.87 -28.88 -5.74
C PRO A 56 7.83 -28.09 -4.43
N ALA A 57 8.93 -28.07 -3.67
CA ALA A 57 9.01 -27.33 -2.40
C ALA A 57 8.82 -25.81 -2.56
N ALA A 58 9.33 -25.22 -3.66
CA ALA A 58 9.14 -23.80 -3.95
C ALA A 58 7.68 -23.46 -4.28
N CYS A 59 6.98 -24.38 -4.94
CA CYS A 59 5.57 -24.21 -5.29
C CYS A 59 4.65 -24.38 -4.07
N GLU A 60 4.97 -25.30 -3.15
CA GLU A 60 4.21 -25.49 -1.90
C GLU A 60 4.28 -24.23 -1.02
N VAL A 61 5.49 -23.76 -0.72
CA VAL A 61 5.69 -22.55 0.09
C VAL A 61 5.14 -21.31 -0.64
N GLY A 62 5.35 -21.23 -1.95
CA GLY A 62 4.84 -20.13 -2.78
C GLY A 62 3.31 -20.11 -2.83
N GLY A 63 2.66 -21.27 -2.94
CA GLY A 63 1.21 -21.43 -2.95
C GLY A 63 0.58 -21.04 -1.62
N GLN A 64 1.15 -21.52 -0.51
CA GLN A 64 0.71 -21.13 0.84
C GLN A 64 0.82 -19.62 1.06
N ALA A 65 1.95 -19.01 0.66
CA ALA A 65 2.13 -17.57 0.73
C ALA A 65 1.13 -16.81 -0.16
N ALA A 66 0.91 -17.29 -1.39
CA ALA A 66 -0.03 -16.69 -2.33
C ALA A 66 -1.46 -16.71 -1.81
N THR A 67 -1.90 -17.81 -1.18
CA THR A 67 -3.24 -17.91 -0.58
C THR A 67 -3.43 -16.90 0.56
N ILE A 68 -2.47 -16.78 1.47
CA ILE A 68 -2.56 -15.83 2.60
C ILE A 68 -2.58 -14.38 2.10
N ILE A 69 -1.72 -14.06 1.15
CA ILE A 69 -1.67 -12.72 0.54
C ILE A 69 -2.97 -12.45 -0.22
N GLY A 70 -3.48 -13.43 -0.96
CA GLY A 70 -4.72 -13.34 -1.74
C GLY A 70 -5.95 -13.07 -0.88
N GLN A 71 -6.11 -13.80 0.24
CA GLN A 71 -7.20 -13.56 1.19
C GLN A 71 -7.15 -12.13 1.75
N ARG A 72 -5.97 -11.69 2.19
CA ARG A 72 -5.79 -10.31 2.69
C ARG A 72 -6.04 -9.25 1.63
N ALA A 73 -5.65 -9.52 0.38
CA ALA A 73 -5.90 -8.62 -0.74
C ALA A 73 -7.39 -8.51 -1.06
N GLN A 74 -8.14 -9.62 -1.01
CA GLN A 74 -9.60 -9.63 -1.20
C GLN A 74 -10.32 -8.86 -0.09
N ASP A 75 -9.94 -9.09 1.17
CA ASP A 75 -10.49 -8.35 2.31
C ASP A 75 -10.18 -6.85 2.22
N GLY A 76 -8.95 -6.50 1.83
CA GLY A 76 -8.53 -5.12 1.59
C GLY A 76 -9.33 -4.46 0.47
N ALA A 77 -9.51 -5.15 -0.66
CA ALA A 77 -10.31 -4.67 -1.79
C ALA A 77 -11.78 -4.45 -1.39
N LYS A 78 -12.37 -5.38 -0.64
CA LYS A 78 -13.75 -5.25 -0.13
C LYS A 78 -13.89 -4.05 0.81
N LYS A 79 -12.93 -3.83 1.70
CA LYS A 79 -12.95 -2.70 2.64
C LYS A 79 -12.83 -1.36 1.91
N ILE A 80 -11.94 -1.25 0.92
CA ILE A 80 -11.81 -0.04 0.11
C ILE A 80 -13.10 0.22 -0.68
N TYR A 81 -13.69 -0.81 -1.27
CA TYR A 81 -14.95 -0.69 -2.02
C TYR A 81 -16.09 -0.19 -1.13
N GLN A 82 -16.22 -0.71 0.09
CA GLN A 82 -17.19 -0.24 1.08
C GLN A 82 -17.00 1.24 1.42
N ILE A 83 -15.76 1.67 1.72
CA ILE A 83 -15.46 3.07 2.03
C ILE A 83 -15.85 4.01 0.89
N ILE A 84 -15.57 3.63 -0.36
CA ILE A 84 -15.93 4.43 -1.53
C ILE A 84 -17.45 4.51 -1.68
N ASN A 85 -18.14 3.39 -1.49
CA ASN A 85 -19.60 3.36 -1.58
C ASN A 85 -20.27 4.16 -0.45
N ASP A 86 -19.80 4.01 0.79
CA ASP A 86 -20.30 4.77 1.96
C ASP A 86 -20.03 6.27 1.81
N LYS A 87 -18.85 6.66 1.31
CA LYS A 87 -18.53 8.07 0.99
C LYS A 87 -19.43 8.61 -0.10
N LYS A 88 -19.74 7.82 -1.13
CA LYS A 88 -20.66 8.22 -2.19
C LYS A 88 -22.07 8.46 -1.64
N GLU A 89 -22.56 7.57 -0.78
CA GLU A 89 -23.84 7.75 -0.08
C GLU A 89 -23.86 8.98 0.85
N GLN A 90 -22.72 9.31 1.49
CA GLN A 90 -22.59 10.53 2.28
C GLN A 90 -22.59 11.77 1.39
N LEU A 91 -21.86 11.78 0.27
CA LEU A 91 -21.87 12.88 -0.69
C LEU A 91 -23.29 13.17 -1.20
N GLU A 92 -24.04 12.13 -1.58
CA GLU A 92 -25.44 12.27 -2.01
C GLU A 92 -26.37 12.83 -0.91
N LYS A 93 -26.02 12.65 0.38
CA LYS A 93 -26.75 13.23 1.52
C LYS A 93 -26.27 14.65 1.87
N THR A 94 -24.98 14.95 1.69
CA THR A 94 -24.36 16.26 1.96
C THR A 94 -24.66 17.28 0.86
N ASP A 95 -24.95 16.85 -0.38
CA ASP A 95 -25.49 17.75 -1.42
C ASP A 95 -26.86 18.36 -1.04
N LYS A 96 -27.53 17.84 0.00
CA LYS A 96 -28.74 18.46 0.60
C LYS A 96 -28.48 19.25 1.88
N LYS A 97 -27.25 19.28 2.41
CA LYS A 97 -26.89 20.04 3.60
C LYS A 97 -25.40 20.39 3.58
N ALA A 98 -25.10 21.64 3.23
CA ALA A 98 -23.75 22.20 3.20
C ALA A 98 -22.95 21.89 4.49
N PRO A 99 -21.66 21.52 4.41
CA PRO A 99 -20.89 21.21 5.61
C PRO A 99 -20.15 22.44 6.12
N ASP A 100 -20.58 22.95 7.28
CA ASP A 100 -19.73 23.74 8.16
C ASP A 100 -18.84 22.79 8.95
N HIS A 101 -17.62 22.55 8.50
CA HIS A 101 -16.57 21.94 9.30
C HIS A 101 -15.25 22.69 9.14
N THR A 102 -15.07 23.69 10.02
CA THR A 102 -13.78 24.25 10.43
C THR A 102 -13.04 23.23 11.28
N GLY A 103 -11.79 22.89 10.95
CA GLY A 103 -10.91 22.18 11.88
C GLY A 103 -9.80 21.34 11.26
N SER A 104 -8.70 22.01 10.89
CA SER A 104 -7.30 21.54 10.85
C SER A 104 -7.01 20.03 10.83
N ILE A 105 -6.64 19.50 9.66
CA ILE A 105 -5.51 18.57 9.53
C ILE A 105 -4.71 18.91 8.27
N ALA A 106 -3.43 19.23 8.45
CA ALA A 106 -2.50 19.46 7.36
C ALA A 106 -2.31 18.18 6.54
N LEU A 107 -2.35 18.34 5.22
CA LEU A 107 -1.97 17.34 4.24
C LEU A 107 -0.44 17.10 4.36
N ALA A 108 -0.04 16.13 5.18
CA ALA A 108 1.33 15.63 5.17
C ALA A 108 1.40 14.43 4.21
N GLY A 109 2.21 14.58 3.15
CA GLY A 109 2.49 13.51 2.21
C GLY A 109 3.16 12.33 2.92
N GLU A 110 2.55 11.16 2.83
CA GLU A 110 3.06 9.96 3.49
C GLU A 110 3.92 9.14 2.52
N GLY A 111 5.19 9.53 2.47
CA GLY A 111 6.27 8.57 2.36
C GLY A 111 6.97 8.49 3.71
N ASP A 112 6.64 7.50 4.53
CA ASP A 112 7.67 6.63 5.13
C ASP A 112 7.08 5.51 5.99
N THR A 113 7.72 4.36 5.88
CA THR A 113 7.54 3.15 6.67
C THR A 113 7.99 3.35 8.12
N ALA A 114 7.14 3.00 9.09
CA ALA A 114 7.54 2.61 10.45
C ALA A 114 6.44 1.71 11.03
N THR A 115 6.67 0.39 11.13
CA THR A 115 6.94 -0.31 12.40
C THR A 115 5.89 -0.08 13.49
N SER A 116 5.32 -1.20 13.96
CA SER A 116 4.57 -1.29 15.21
C SER A 116 5.33 -0.56 16.31
N GLU A 117 4.78 0.54 16.84
CA GLU A 117 5.36 1.22 17.98
C GLU A 117 4.27 1.52 19.01
N ALA A 118 4.57 1.08 20.22
CA ALA A 118 3.78 1.22 21.43
C ALA A 118 3.35 2.69 21.67
N PRO A 119 2.40 2.94 22.59
CA PRO A 119 2.02 4.30 22.97
C PRO A 119 3.29 5.13 23.20
N ARG A 120 3.42 6.23 22.46
CA ARG A 120 4.61 7.11 22.48
C ARG A 120 4.82 7.84 23.81
N ASP A 121 3.99 7.52 24.79
CA ASP A 121 3.99 8.11 26.12
C ASP A 121 3.88 6.97 27.14
N THR A 122 5.04 6.58 27.69
CA THR A 122 5.15 5.54 28.72
C THR A 122 5.32 6.13 30.12
N LEU A 123 5.29 7.45 30.25
CA LEU A 123 5.43 8.14 31.53
C LEU A 123 4.07 8.22 32.22
N SER A 124 4.00 7.73 33.44
CA SER A 124 2.82 7.90 34.30
C SER A 124 2.79 9.30 34.90
N GLN A 125 1.63 9.75 35.35
CA GLN A 125 1.50 11.07 35.97
C GLN A 125 2.32 11.18 37.27
N ASP A 126 2.57 10.05 37.93
CA ASP A 126 3.41 9.96 39.12
C ASP A 126 4.89 10.17 38.81
N ASP A 127 5.36 9.75 37.62
CA ASP A 127 6.74 9.97 37.17
C ASP A 127 7.04 11.47 36.96
N LEU A 128 6.02 12.24 36.58
CA LEU A 128 6.12 13.69 36.38
C LEU A 128 6.12 14.48 37.69
N ALA A 129 5.68 13.88 38.79
CA ALA A 129 5.54 14.56 40.08
C ALA A 129 6.81 14.52 40.95
N LEU A 130 7.88 13.85 40.50
CA LEU A 130 9.11 13.72 41.27
C LEU A 130 9.88 15.05 41.33
N GLU A 131 10.18 15.50 42.55
CA GLU A 131 11.02 16.66 42.80
C GLU A 131 12.49 16.36 42.46
N TRP A 132 13.12 17.24 41.67
CA TRP A 132 14.52 17.09 41.28
C TRP A 132 15.46 17.21 42.49
N ARG A 133 16.21 16.16 42.82
CA ARG A 133 17.30 16.22 43.79
C ARG A 133 18.65 16.43 43.11
N GLY A 134 19.27 17.57 43.39
CA GLY A 134 20.63 17.87 42.95
C GLY A 134 21.70 17.04 43.71
N PRO A 135 22.94 17.02 43.21
CA PRO A 135 24.04 16.32 43.84
C PRO A 135 24.32 16.86 45.24
N ALA A 136 24.43 15.96 46.23
CA ALA A 136 24.79 16.33 47.60
C ALA A 136 26.24 16.86 47.63
N PRO A 137 26.52 17.97 48.34
CA PRO A 137 27.87 18.49 48.45
C PRO A 137 28.77 17.47 49.14
N ALA A 138 29.91 17.17 48.53
CA ALA A 138 30.93 16.33 49.14
C ALA A 138 31.45 17.02 50.41
N THR A 139 31.26 16.39 51.56
CA THR A 139 31.87 16.82 52.81
C THR A 139 33.39 16.67 52.68
N ALA A 140 34.10 17.80 52.57
CA ALA A 140 35.55 17.85 52.68
C ALA A 140 35.95 17.72 54.16
N ASN A 141 36.86 16.79 54.45
CA ASN A 141 37.61 16.75 55.70
C ASN A 141 38.68 17.85 55.74
#